data_AF-A0A920L2Z7-F1
#
_entry.id   AF-A0A920L2Z7-F1
#
_cell.length_a   1.000
_cell.length_b   1.000
_cell.length_c   1.000
_cell.angle_alpha   90.00
_cell.angle_beta   90.00
_cell.angle_gamma   90.00
#
_symmetry.space_group_name_H-M   'P 1'
#
loop_
_entity.id
_entity.type
_entity.pdbx_description
1 polymer ?
#
loop_
_entity_poly.entity_id
_entity_poly.type
_entity_poly.pdbx_seq_one_letter_code
_entity_poly.pdbx_strand_id
1 'polypeptide(L)'
;MGKGFEYIDDLLYSSFHDGINIGDDDYLKSLIKKLNLDWDTVGKELGKRHWKKVLADNLKDMYAGNCWGVPSFKVTDEDGSNPFYVWGQDRMWLIKEEINKRLG
;
A
#
# COMPACT_ATOMS: atom_id res chain seq x y z
N MET A 1 14.16 -7.35 1.38
CA MET A 1 14.64 -6.33 2.35
C MET A 1 13.69 -6.10 3.52
N GLY A 2 12.41 -6.52 3.48
CA GLY A 2 11.55 -6.57 4.68
C GLY A 2 11.09 -5.24 5.28
N LYS A 3 11.59 -4.11 4.76
CA LYS A 3 11.34 -2.75 5.27
C LYS A 3 10.13 -2.04 4.67
N GLY A 4 9.16 -2.79 4.15
CA GLY A 4 8.02 -2.22 3.44
C GLY A 4 7.13 -1.34 4.33
N PHE A 5 6.90 -1.78 5.58
CA PHE A 5 6.08 -1.04 6.53
C PHE A 5 6.79 0.21 7.06
N GLU A 6 8.06 0.11 7.43
CA GLU A 6 8.82 1.27 7.89
C GLU A 6 9.00 2.31 6.78
N TYR A 7 9.17 1.87 5.53
CA TYR A 7 9.23 2.76 4.37
C TYR A 7 7.92 3.53 4.17
N ILE A 8 6.76 2.86 4.19
CA ILE A 8 5.48 3.53 3.96
C ILE A 8 5.09 4.41 5.15
N ASP A 9 5.41 4.00 6.38
CA ASP A 9 5.16 4.81 7.59
C ASP A 9 5.93 6.13 7.56
N ASP A 10 7.25 6.08 7.33
CA ASP A 10 8.08 7.28 7.22
C ASP A 10 7.65 8.18 6.05
N LEU A 11 7.28 7.58 4.91
CA LEU A 11 6.78 8.30 3.74
C LEU A 11 5.46 9.03 4.03
N LEU A 12 4.51 8.36 4.69
CA LEU A 12 3.23 8.95 5.04
C LEU A 12 3.41 10.05 6.10
N TYR A 13 4.23 9.83 7.12
CA TYR A 13 4.51 10.84 8.14
C TYR A 13 5.18 12.07 7.54
N SER A 14 6.25 11.87 6.75
CA SER A 14 6.98 12.97 6.11
C SER A 14 6.07 13.81 5.20
N SER A 15 5.21 13.15 4.42
CA SER A 15 4.31 13.82 3.47
C SER A 15 3.15 14.54 4.17
N PHE A 16 2.43 13.84 5.05
CA PHE A 16 1.15 14.33 5.59
C PHE A 16 1.27 15.06 6.92
N HIS A 17 2.31 14.79 7.72
CA HIS A 17 2.57 15.48 8.98
C HIS A 17 3.62 16.59 8.83
N ASP A 18 4.79 16.27 8.26
CA ASP A 18 5.91 17.23 8.19
C ASP A 18 5.88 18.13 6.94
N GLY A 19 5.04 17.83 5.95
CA GLY A 19 4.95 18.62 4.70
C GLY A 19 6.21 18.54 3.83
N ILE A 20 6.99 17.46 3.96
CA ILE A 20 8.22 17.21 3.20
C ILE A 20 7.85 16.72 1.79
N ASN A 21 8.55 17.26 0.77
CA ASN A 21 8.42 16.77 -0.59
C ASN A 21 9.08 15.38 -0.75
N ILE A 22 8.26 14.33 -0.65
CA ILE A 22 8.71 12.95 -0.82
C ILE A 22 9.01 12.54 -2.27
N GLY A 23 8.78 13.45 -3.23
CA GLY A 23 9.11 13.23 -4.65
C GLY A 23 10.57 13.47 -4.99
N ASP A 24 11.37 14.02 -4.07
CA ASP A 24 12.78 14.34 -4.30
C ASP A 24 13.68 13.11 -4.08
N ASP A 25 14.63 12.89 -5.00
CA ASP A 25 15.58 11.77 -4.93
C ASP A 25 16.43 11.81 -3.64
N ASP A 26 16.74 13.02 -3.14
CA ASP A 26 17.49 13.21 -1.90
C ASP A 26 16.71 12.73 -0.67
N TYR A 27 15.39 12.96 -0.63
CA TYR A 27 14.53 12.42 0.41
C TYR A 27 14.57 10.89 0.37
N LEU A 28 14.33 10.30 -0.80
CA LEU A 28 14.33 8.85 -0.96
C LEU A 28 15.68 8.24 -0.54
N LYS A 29 16.80 8.84 -0.97
CA LYS A 29 18.15 8.40 -0.57
C LYS A 29 18.37 8.49 0.93
N SER A 30 17.89 9.54 1.58
CA SER A 30 17.99 9.70 3.03
C SER A 30 17.19 8.62 3.77
N LEU A 31 15.98 8.32 3.31
CA LEU A 31 15.10 7.31 3.90
C LEU A 31 15.67 5.90 3.72
N ILE A 32 16.16 5.56 2.54
CA ILE A 32 16.80 4.26 2.27
C ILE A 32 17.99 4.04 3.22
N LYS A 33 18.82 5.07 3.44
CA LYS A 33 19.90 5.01 4.44
C LYS A 33 19.38 4.87 5.87
N LYS A 34 18.35 5.62 6.26
CA LYS A 34 17.69 5.52 7.58
C LYS A 34 17.19 4.10 7.86
N LEU A 35 16.69 3.41 6.83
CA LEU A 35 16.22 2.03 6.91
C LEU A 35 17.35 0.98 6.89
N ASN A 36 18.61 1.40 6.93
CA ASN A 36 19.81 0.56 6.82
C ASN A 36 19.83 -0.28 5.53
N LEU A 37 19.35 0.31 4.43
CA LEU A 37 19.38 -0.30 3.11
C LEU A 37 20.48 0.34 2.25
N ASP A 38 21.02 -0.44 1.32
CA ASP A 38 22.04 0.03 0.38
C ASP A 38 21.41 0.82 -0.77
N TRP A 39 21.79 2.09 -0.89
CA TRP A 39 21.33 2.98 -1.96
C TRP A 39 21.73 2.47 -3.34
N ASP A 40 22.93 1.92 -3.51
CA ASP A 40 23.40 1.50 -4.82
C ASP A 40 22.64 0.29 -5.34
N THR A 41 22.16 -0.57 -4.43
CA THR A 41 21.23 -1.65 -4.74
C THR A 41 19.85 -1.13 -5.08
N VAL A 42 19.27 -0.25 -4.26
CA VAL A 42 17.91 0.29 -4.49
C VAL A 42 17.85 1.14 -5.76
N GLY A 43 18.83 1.99 -6.00
CA GLY A 43 18.89 2.87 -7.17
C GLY A 43 18.87 2.10 -8.50
N LYS A 44 19.46 0.90 -8.55
CA LYS A 44 19.38 0.01 -9.73
C LYS A 44 17.97 -0.54 -9.98
N GLU A 45 17.12 -0.62 -8.96
CA GLU A 45 15.74 -1.08 -9.09
C GLU A 45 14.77 0.05 -9.50
N LEU A 46 15.04 1.31 -9.16
CA LEU A 46 14.12 2.44 -9.41
C LEU A 46 13.76 2.63 -10.90
N GLY A 47 14.68 2.33 -11.81
CA GLY A 47 14.45 2.42 -13.26
C GLY A 47 13.63 1.25 -13.85
N LYS A 48 13.36 0.21 -13.07
CA LYS A 48 12.64 -0.97 -13.55
C LYS A 48 11.13 -0.74 -13.53
N ARG A 49 10.43 -1.46 -14.40
CA ARG A 49 8.98 -1.29 -14.63
C ARG A 49 8.13 -2.42 -14.03
N HIS A 50 8.69 -3.29 -13.20
CA HIS A 50 7.96 -4.41 -12.59
C HIS A 50 6.75 -3.95 -11.77
N TRP A 51 6.84 -2.78 -11.13
CA TRP A 51 5.75 -2.18 -10.36
C TRP A 51 4.51 -1.88 -11.21
N LYS A 52 4.65 -1.65 -12.52
CA LYS A 52 3.51 -1.33 -13.40
C LYS A 52 2.52 -2.48 -13.48
N LYS A 53 3.02 -3.72 -13.53
CA LYS A 53 2.15 -4.90 -13.54
C LYS A 53 1.42 -5.04 -12.20
N VAL A 54 2.13 -4.92 -11.09
CA VAL A 54 1.54 -4.98 -9.74
C VAL A 54 0.47 -3.90 -9.56
N LEU A 55 0.75 -2.67 -9.99
CA LEU A 55 -0.23 -1.57 -9.96
C LEU A 55 -1.46 -1.88 -10.83
N ALA A 56 -1.27 -2.36 -12.06
CA ALA A 56 -2.38 -2.70 -12.96
C ALA A 56 -3.25 -3.83 -12.40
N ASP A 57 -2.63 -4.86 -11.81
CA ASP A 57 -3.35 -5.98 -11.19
C ASP A 57 -4.15 -5.49 -9.97
N ASN A 58 -3.55 -4.65 -9.11
CA ASN A 58 -4.24 -4.05 -7.95
C ASN A 58 -5.41 -3.13 -8.36
N LEU A 59 -5.23 -2.33 -9.42
CA LEU A 59 -6.31 -1.47 -9.94
C LEU A 59 -7.46 -2.30 -10.50
N LYS A 60 -7.15 -3.36 -11.26
CA LYS A 60 -8.16 -4.27 -11.80
C LYS A 60 -8.99 -4.92 -10.68
N ASP A 61 -8.34 -5.36 -9.62
CA ASP A 61 -8.98 -5.95 -8.44
C ASP A 61 -9.86 -4.94 -7.69
N MET A 62 -9.37 -3.71 -7.49
CA MET A 62 -10.15 -2.61 -6.91
C MET A 62 -11.43 -2.31 -7.72
N TYR A 63 -11.31 -2.19 -9.04
CA TYR A 63 -12.46 -1.92 -9.90
C TYR A 63 -13.47 -3.07 -9.95
N ALA A 64 -13.02 -4.32 -9.82
CA ALA A 64 -13.92 -5.47 -9.72
C ALA A 64 -14.85 -5.39 -8.50
N GLY A 65 -14.41 -4.68 -7.44
CA GLY A 65 -15.20 -4.39 -6.24
C GLY A 65 -16.08 -3.15 -6.31
N ASN A 66 -16.24 -2.52 -7.49
CA ASN A 66 -16.85 -1.20 -7.66
C ASN A 66 -16.19 -0.08 -6.83
N CYS A 67 -14.95 -0.29 -6.39
CA CYS A 67 -14.15 0.73 -5.76
C CYS A 67 -13.40 1.51 -6.85
N TRP A 68 -13.24 2.82 -6.67
CA TRP A 68 -12.61 3.69 -7.67
C TRP A 68 -11.49 4.58 -7.13
N GLY A 69 -11.18 4.47 -5.84
CA GLY A 69 -10.15 5.26 -5.19
C GLY A 69 -9.59 4.58 -3.94
N VAL A 70 -8.75 5.30 -3.20
CA VAL A 70 -8.14 4.82 -1.95
C VAL A 70 -8.68 5.58 -0.74
N PRO A 71 -8.66 4.97 0.47
CA PRO A 71 -8.39 3.56 0.70
C PRO A 71 -9.58 2.67 0.29
N SER A 72 -9.25 1.52 -0.30
CA SER A 72 -10.19 0.44 -0.59
C SER A 72 -9.74 -0.82 0.11
N PHE A 73 -10.69 -1.60 0.60
CA PHE A 73 -10.46 -2.81 1.38
C PHE A 73 -11.18 -3.98 0.73
N LYS A 74 -10.54 -5.15 0.77
CA LYS A 74 -11.10 -6.42 0.33
C LYS A 74 -10.90 -7.47 1.41
N VAL A 75 -11.98 -8.13 1.81
CA VAL A 75 -11.95 -9.32 2.67
C VAL A 75 -12.34 -10.52 1.80
N THR A 76 -11.60 -11.62 1.91
CA THR A 76 -11.87 -12.88 1.20
C THR A 76 -11.86 -14.04 2.16
N ASP A 77 -12.31 -15.20 1.70
CA ASP A 77 -12.03 -16.46 2.38
C ASP A 77 -10.53 -16.81 2.21
N GLU A 78 -10.04 -17.82 2.93
CA GLU A 78 -8.62 -18.20 2.92
C GLU A 78 -8.13 -18.61 1.52
N ASP A 79 -9.01 -19.20 0.71
CA ASP A 79 -8.74 -19.58 -0.68
C ASP A 79 -8.87 -18.41 -1.68
N GLY A 80 -9.16 -17.20 -1.19
CA GLY A 80 -9.35 -16.00 -2.00
C GLY A 80 -10.75 -15.86 -2.61
N SER A 81 -11.68 -16.78 -2.34
CA SER A 81 -13.05 -16.71 -2.81
C SER A 81 -13.91 -15.74 -1.98
N ASN A 82 -15.16 -15.56 -2.43
CA ASN A 82 -16.19 -14.76 -1.75
C ASN A 82 -15.70 -13.35 -1.32
N PRO A 83 -15.33 -12.48 -2.29
CA PRO A 83 -14.77 -11.19 -1.95
C PRO A 83 -15.85 -10.21 -1.47
N PHE A 84 -15.58 -9.54 -0.34
CA PHE A 84 -16.33 -8.40 0.17
C PHE A 84 -15.49 -7.14 0.03
N TYR A 85 -16.03 -6.13 -0.65
CA TYR A 85 -15.33 -4.88 -0.95
C TYR A 85 -15.96 -3.70 -0.24
N VAL A 86 -15.10 -2.78 0.20
CA VAL A 86 -15.51 -1.52 0.81
C VAL A 86 -14.54 -0.41 0.42
N TRP A 87 -15.08 0.74 0.03
CA TRP A 87 -14.29 1.93 -0.28
C TRP A 87 -14.58 3.05 0.74
N GLY A 88 -13.52 3.69 1.22
CA GLY A 88 -13.58 4.79 2.19
C GLY A 88 -13.07 4.42 3.59
N GLN A 89 -12.32 5.33 4.20
CA GLN A 89 -11.76 5.13 5.55
C GLN A 89 -12.85 5.10 6.64
N ASP A 90 -13.95 5.81 6.43
CA ASP A 90 -15.13 5.90 7.28
C ASP A 90 -16.02 4.63 7.25
N ARG A 91 -15.50 3.54 6.69
CA ARG A 91 -16.18 2.25 6.57
C ARG A 91 -15.42 1.10 7.23
N MET A 92 -14.39 1.37 8.04
CA MET A 92 -13.64 0.33 8.74
C MET A 92 -14.54 -0.61 9.59
N TRP A 93 -15.65 -0.09 10.11
CA TRP A 93 -16.62 -0.89 10.84
C TRP A 93 -17.27 -1.99 9.99
N LEU A 94 -17.50 -1.78 8.68
CA LEU A 94 -18.02 -2.82 7.79
C LEU A 94 -17.04 -3.98 7.63
N ILE A 95 -15.73 -3.69 7.64
CA ILE A 95 -14.68 -4.72 7.60
C ILE A 95 -14.71 -5.56 8.87
N LYS A 96 -14.82 -4.91 10.03
CA LYS A 96 -14.98 -5.61 11.32
C LYS A 96 -16.22 -6.52 11.31
N GLU A 97 -17.38 -6.00 10.91
CA GLU A 97 -18.63 -6.78 10.89
C GLU A 97 -18.55 -7.96 9.91
N GLU A 98 -17.93 -7.77 8.73
CA GLU A 98 -17.74 -8.85 7.76
C GLU A 98 -16.81 -9.95 8.30
N ILE A 99 -15.71 -9.57 8.96
CA ILE A 99 -14.80 -10.54 9.61
C ILE A 99 -15.53 -11.33 10.69
N ASN A 100 -16.28 -10.65 11.58
CA ASN A 100 -17.07 -11.31 12.62
C ASN A 100 -18.07 -12.31 12.02
N LYS A 101 -18.80 -11.89 10.98
CA LYS A 101 -19.77 -12.74 10.28
C LYS A 101 -19.13 -14.01 9.69
N ARG A 102 -17.88 -13.94 9.21
CA ARG A 102 -17.15 -15.09 8.66
C ARG A 102 -16.59 -16.01 9.74
N LEU A 103 -16.26 -15.48 10.91
CA LEU A 103 -15.72 -16.25 12.03
C LEU A 103 -16.80 -16.89 12.91
N GLY A 104 -18.01 -16.33 12.94
CA GLY A 104 -19.12 -16.79 13.79
C GLY A 104 -19.07 -16.19 15.18
#